data_AF-A0A847WCN3-F1
#
_entry.id   AF-A0A847WCN3-F1
#
_cell.length_a   1.000
_cell.length_b   1.000
_cell.length_c   1.000
_cell.angle_alpha   90.00
_cell.angle_beta   90.00
_cell.angle_gamma   90.00
#
_symmetry.space_group_name_H-M   'P 1'
#
loop_
_entity.id
_entity.type
_entity.pdbx_description
1 polymer ?
#
loop_
_entity_poly.entity_id
_entity_poly.type
_entity_poly.pdbx_seq_one_letter_code
_entity_poly.pdbx_strand_id
1 'polypeptide(L)'
;MLKDITLGQYFPGDTLLHRLDPRTKIIMTTLYIVVIFIAASWISYALVFGFLVLMVSLSKIKLNILLRGIKPLIVIIIITGILNLFYQKGGRLLLDWWILKIYTEG
;
A
#
# COMPACT_ATOMS: atom_id res chain seq x y z
N MET A 1 10.37 -22.28 17.04
CA MET A 1 10.90 -20.91 16.78
C MET A 1 10.21 -20.28 15.55
N LEU A 2 8.87 -20.35 15.47
CA LEU A 2 8.05 -19.77 14.39
C LEU A 2 7.27 -18.54 14.91
N LYS A 3 7.94 -17.64 15.64
CA LYS A 3 7.29 -16.57 16.42
C LYS A 3 7.01 -15.27 15.63
N ASP A 4 7.34 -15.19 14.35
CA ASP A 4 7.31 -13.91 13.61
C ASP A 4 6.39 -13.89 12.39
N ILE A 5 5.52 -14.89 12.20
CA ILE A 5 4.51 -14.85 11.14
C ILE A 5 3.25 -14.18 11.72
N THR A 6 3.21 -12.86 11.65
CA THR A 6 1.97 -12.07 11.85
C THR A 6 0.95 -12.31 10.74
N LEU A 7 1.34 -13.05 9.69
CA LEU A 7 0.48 -13.43 8.57
C LEU A 7 -0.56 -14.47 9.04
N GLY A 8 -1.85 -14.16 8.88
CA GLY A 8 -2.95 -15.06 9.22
C GLY A 8 -3.47 -14.95 10.66
N GLN A 9 -2.95 -14.02 11.46
CA GLN A 9 -3.44 -13.78 12.83
C GLN A 9 -4.47 -12.65 12.84
N TYR A 10 -5.61 -12.89 13.51
CA TYR A 10 -6.56 -11.82 13.81
C TYR A 10 -6.02 -10.98 14.97
N PHE A 11 -6.01 -9.66 14.81
CA PHE A 11 -5.66 -8.74 15.89
C PHE A 11 -6.93 -8.36 16.65
N PRO A 12 -7.15 -8.87 17.87
CA PRO A 12 -8.30 -8.50 18.66
C PRO A 12 -8.18 -7.04 19.10
N GLY A 13 -9.25 -6.29 18.92
CA GLY A 13 -9.38 -4.90 19.34
C GLY A 13 -10.84 -4.59 19.65
N ASP A 14 -11.07 -3.50 20.38
CA ASP A 14 -12.42 -3.12 20.82
C ASP A 14 -12.91 -1.79 20.22
N THR A 15 -12.42 -1.45 19.01
CA THR A 15 -12.86 -0.22 18.34
C THR A 15 -14.13 -0.43 17.51
N LEU A 16 -14.77 0.68 17.12
CA LEU A 16 -15.95 0.66 16.23
C LEU A 16 -15.72 -0.20 14.99
N LEU A 17 -14.53 -0.09 14.37
CA LEU A 17 -14.17 -0.93 13.23
C LEU A 17 -14.10 -2.41 13.60
N HIS A 18 -13.58 -2.77 14.77
CA HIS A 18 -13.51 -4.18 15.17
C HIS A 18 -14.88 -4.79 15.44
N ARG A 19 -15.83 -3.98 15.93
CA ARG A 19 -17.22 -4.40 16.23
C ARG A 19 -18.13 -4.49 15.00
N LEU A 20 -17.74 -3.95 13.85
CA LEU A 20 -18.50 -4.08 12.61
C LEU A 20 -18.62 -5.54 12.16
N ASP A 21 -19.76 -5.85 11.55
CA ASP A 21 -20.03 -7.16 10.96
C ASP A 21 -18.93 -7.57 9.96
N PRO A 22 -18.45 -8.83 10.01
CA PRO A 22 -17.38 -9.31 9.13
C PRO A 22 -17.68 -9.12 7.63
N ARG A 23 -18.94 -9.27 7.23
CA ARG A 23 -19.37 -9.09 5.83
C ARG A 23 -19.10 -7.67 5.33
N THR A 24 -19.42 -6.67 6.14
CA THR A 24 -19.18 -5.27 5.83
C THR A 24 -17.70 -4.98 5.67
N LYS A 25 -16.83 -5.58 6.50
CA LYS A 25 -15.37 -5.44 6.36
C LYS A 25 -14.86 -6.03 5.04
N ILE A 26 -15.33 -7.21 4.66
CA ILE A 26 -14.93 -7.86 3.39
C ILE A 26 -15.40 -7.03 2.20
N ILE A 27 -16.63 -6.55 2.21
CA ILE A 27 -17.17 -5.71 1.13
C ILE A 27 -16.39 -4.40 1.03
N MET A 28 -16.15 -3.71 2.15
CA MET A 28 -15.41 -2.45 2.18
C MET A 28 -13.96 -2.60 1.72
N THR A 29 -13.29 -3.68 2.13
CA THR A 29 -11.91 -3.97 1.69
C THR A 29 -11.85 -4.30 0.20
N THR A 30 -12.82 -5.07 -0.31
CA THR A 30 -12.93 -5.37 -1.74
C THR A 30 -13.17 -4.10 -2.56
N LEU A 31 -14.11 -3.26 -2.14
CA LEU A 31 -14.38 -1.96 -2.79
C LEU A 31 -13.16 -1.05 -2.74
N TYR A 32 -12.43 -1.01 -1.63
CA TYR A 32 -11.21 -0.22 -1.49
C TYR A 32 -10.13 -0.67 -2.50
N ILE A 33 -9.96 -1.98 -2.70
CA ILE A 33 -9.07 -2.52 -3.73
C ILE A 33 -9.51 -2.05 -5.12
N VAL A 34 -10.79 -2.14 -5.46
CA VAL A 34 -11.32 -1.68 -6.75
C VAL A 34 -11.05 -0.19 -6.97
N VAL A 35 -11.25 0.64 -5.95
CA VAL A 35 -11.00 2.10 -6.03
C VAL A 35 -9.53 2.40 -6.32
N ILE A 36 -8.58 1.65 -5.74
CA ILE A 36 -7.15 1.81 -6.03
C ILE A 36 -6.85 1.61 -7.52
N PHE A 37 -7.50 0.65 -8.19
CA PHE A 37 -7.29 0.41 -9.62
C PHE A 37 -7.91 1.48 -10.53
N ILE A 38 -8.92 2.23 -10.05
CA ILE A 38 -9.60 3.28 -10.81
C ILE A 38 -8.92 4.65 -10.60
N ALA A 39 -8.16 4.82 -9.51
CA ALA A 39 -7.47 6.06 -9.19
C ALA A 39 -6.44 6.44 -10.27
N ALA A 40 -6.62 7.60 -10.92
CA ALA A 40 -5.78 8.05 -12.03
C ALA A 40 -5.11 9.41 -11.80
N SER A 41 -5.43 10.12 -10.71
CA SER A 41 -4.91 11.45 -10.42
C SER A 41 -4.27 11.54 -9.03
N TRP A 42 -3.33 12.48 -8.87
CA TRP A 42 -2.69 12.73 -7.57
C TRP A 42 -3.71 13.00 -6.46
N ILE A 43 -4.80 13.71 -6.77
CA ILE A 43 -5.89 14.01 -5.84
C ILE A 43 -6.61 12.71 -5.43
N SER A 44 -6.90 11.81 -6.38
CA SER A 44 -7.54 10.53 -6.08
C SER A 44 -6.66 9.66 -5.18
N TYR A 45 -5.35 9.61 -5.43
CA TYR A 45 -4.40 8.90 -4.57
C TYR A 45 -4.33 9.51 -3.16
N ALA A 46 -4.32 10.84 -3.05
CA ALA A 46 -4.32 11.52 -1.75
C ALA A 46 -5.60 11.20 -0.95
N LEU A 47 -6.76 11.14 -1.61
CA LEU A 47 -8.03 10.80 -0.97
C LEU A 47 -8.06 9.35 -0.49
N VAL A 48 -7.61 8.41 -1.32
CA VAL A 48 -7.49 6.98 -0.98
C VAL A 48 -6.52 6.76 0.17
N PHE A 49 -5.41 7.48 0.19
CA PHE A 49 -4.43 7.44 1.29
C PHE A 49 -5.01 8.05 2.57
N GLY A 50 -5.67 9.21 2.49
CA GLY A 50 -6.31 9.85 3.64
C GLY A 50 -7.40 8.97 4.27
N PHE A 51 -8.20 8.30 3.44
CA PHE A 51 -9.19 7.32 3.91
C PHE A 51 -8.53 6.16 4.67
N LEU A 52 -7.42 5.61 4.15
CA LEU A 52 -6.67 4.56 4.83
C LEU A 52 -6.11 5.03 6.18
N VAL A 53 -5.51 6.22 6.24
CA VAL A 53 -5.00 6.80 7.50
C VAL A 53 -6.12 6.97 8.51
N LEU A 54 -7.29 7.46 8.08
CA LEU A 54 -8.46 7.62 8.94
C LEU A 54 -8.96 6.28 9.49
N MET A 55 -9.07 5.25 8.64
CA MET A 55 -9.49 3.91 9.07
C MET A 55 -8.50 3.26 10.03
N VAL A 56 -7.20 3.39 9.77
CA VAL A 56 -6.14 2.91 10.67
C VAL A 56 -6.19 3.64 12.01
N SER A 57 -6.36 4.96 12.00
CA SER A 57 -6.50 5.76 13.22
C SER A 57 -7.71 5.34 14.07
N LEU A 58 -8.88 5.16 13.43
CA LEU A 58 -10.09 4.67 14.08
C LEU A 58 -9.96 3.24 14.62
N SER A 59 -9.13 2.41 13.98
CA SER A 59 -8.82 1.06 14.45
C SER A 59 -7.93 1.04 15.70
N LYS A 60 -7.26 2.16 16.03
CA LYS A 60 -6.29 2.29 17.14
C LYS A 60 -5.19 1.22 17.12
N ILE A 61 -4.87 0.69 15.94
CA ILE A 61 -3.80 -0.29 15.76
C ILE A 61 -2.45 0.45 15.72
N LYS A 62 -1.45 -0.07 16.44
CA LYS A 62 -0.10 0.51 16.43
C LYS A 62 0.51 0.38 15.03
N LEU A 63 1.02 1.49 14.48
CA LEU A 63 1.62 1.54 13.14
C LEU A 63 2.71 0.46 12.93
N ASN A 64 3.47 0.15 13.98
CA ASN A 64 4.54 -0.84 13.94
C ASN A 64 4.02 -2.26 13.60
N ILE A 65 2.78 -2.58 13.96
CA ILE A 65 2.14 -3.87 13.61
C ILE A 65 1.83 -3.91 12.11
N LEU A 66 1.31 -2.81 11.56
CA LEU A 66 1.03 -2.68 10.13
C LEU A 66 2.32 -2.80 9.30
N LEU A 67 3.39 -2.11 9.71
CA LEU A 67 4.68 -2.14 9.02
C LEU A 67 5.34 -3.53 9.03
N ARG A 68 5.14 -4.33 10.08
CA ARG A 68 5.60 -5.73 10.12
C ARG A 68 4.94 -6.59 9.05
N GLY A 69 3.67 -6.34 8.72
CA GLY A 69 2.96 -7.02 7.64
C GLY A 69 3.50 -6.66 6.24
N ILE A 70 3.98 -5.43 6.07
CA ILE A 70 4.59 -4.96 4.81
C ILE A 70 6.02 -5.47 4.64
N LYS A 71 6.75 -5.71 5.74
CA LYS A 71 8.15 -6.16 5.74
C LYS A 71 8.49 -7.25 4.71
N PRO A 72 7.75 -8.37 4.57
CA PRO A 72 8.05 -9.39 3.56
C PRO A 72 7.87 -8.89 2.12
N LEU A 73 6.99 -7.91 1.87
CA LEU A 73 6.71 -7.37 0.54
C LEU A 73 7.73 -6.30 0.12
N ILE A 74 8.50 -5.72 1.04
CA ILE A 74 9.48 -4.65 0.76
C ILE A 74 10.46 -5.06 -0.34
N VAL A 75 10.94 -6.32 -0.31
CA VAL A 75 11.89 -6.82 -1.32
C VAL A 75 11.28 -6.75 -2.72
N ILE A 76 10.02 -7.19 -2.87
CA ILE A 76 9.32 -7.15 -4.15
C ILE A 76 9.07 -5.70 -4.57
N ILE A 77 8.60 -4.84 -3.67
CA ILE A 77 8.33 -3.42 -3.95
C ILE A 77 9.61 -2.73 -4.45
N ILE A 78 10.74 -2.92 -3.78
CA ILE A 78 12.02 -2.33 -4.19
C ILE A 78 12.44 -2.83 -5.57
N ILE A 79 12.40 -4.14 -5.81
CA ILE A 79 12.76 -4.71 -7.12
C ILE A 79 11.86 -4.14 -8.22
N THR A 80 10.54 -4.14 -8.02
CA THR A 80 9.59 -3.60 -9.01
C THR A 80 9.78 -2.10 -9.22
N GLY A 81 10.11 -1.33 -8.19
CA GLY A 81 10.39 0.10 -8.30
C GLY A 81 11.66 0.38 -9.09
N ILE A 82 12.74 -0.37 -8.84
CA ILE A 82 14.00 -0.27 -9.60
C ILE A 82 13.76 -0.62 -11.08
N LEU A 83 13.02 -1.70 -11.35
CA LEU A 83 12.68 -2.06 -12.72
C LEU A 83 11.84 -0.98 -13.40
N ASN A 84 10.82 -0.45 -12.73
CA ASN A 84 10.02 0.64 -13.31
C ASN A 84 10.87 1.88 -13.61
N LEU A 85 11.80 2.27 -12.74
CA LEU A 85 12.69 3.42 -12.96
C LEU A 85 13.61 3.29 -14.20
N PHE A 86 13.94 2.06 -14.61
CA PHE A 86 14.82 1.83 -15.77
C PHE A 86 14.07 1.40 -17.04
N TYR A 87 12.90 0.78 -16.89
CA TYR A 87 12.12 0.22 -18.01
C TYR A 87 10.98 1.12 -18.44
N GLN A 88 10.42 1.92 -17.53
CA GLN A 88 9.50 2.99 -17.89
C GLN A 88 10.34 4.05 -18.62
N LYS A 89 9.90 4.45 -19.82
CA LYS A 89 10.59 5.46 -20.64
C LYS A 89 9.60 6.54 -21.02
N GLY A 90 8.95 7.11 -20.01
CA GLY A 90 7.84 8.05 -20.17
C GLY A 90 8.19 9.48 -19.73
N GLY A 91 7.85 10.47 -20.55
CA GLY A 91 8.07 11.90 -20.24
C GLY A 91 9.45 12.44 -20.62
N ARG A 92 9.95 13.44 -19.88
CA ARG A 92 11.20 14.16 -20.19
C ARG A 92 12.40 13.41 -19.61
N LEU A 93 13.45 13.25 -20.42
CA LEU A 93 14.73 12.67 -19.99
C LEU A 93 15.36 13.55 -18.90
N LEU A 94 15.51 13.01 -17.69
CA LEU A 94 16.13 13.72 -16.56
C LEU A 94 17.63 13.43 -16.47
N LEU A 95 18.02 12.19 -16.76
CA LEU A 95 19.41 11.74 -16.63
C LEU A 95 19.71 10.71 -17.73
N ASP A 96 20.80 10.92 -18.47
CA ASP A 96 21.30 9.99 -19.50
C ASP A 96 22.74 9.63 -19.17
N TRP A 97 22.96 8.39 -18.71
CA TRP A 97 24.30 7.85 -18.49
C TRP A 97 24.40 6.46 -19.14
N TRP A 98 24.99 6.42 -20.33
CA TRP A 98 25.38 5.23 -21.09
C TRP A 98 24.22 4.29 -21.50
N ILE A 99 23.62 3.56 -20.57
CA ILE A 99 22.44 2.69 -20.78
C ILE A 99 21.30 3.04 -19.80
N LEU A 100 21.60 3.79 -18.73
CA LEU A 100 20.65 4.18 -17.70
C LEU A 100 20.03 5.53 -18.10
N LYS A 101 18.78 5.48 -18.56
CA LYS A 101 17.96 6.66 -18.86
C LYS A 101 16.82 6.71 -17.87
N ILE A 102 16.75 7.79 -17.10
CA ILE A 102 15.69 8.03 -16.11
C ILE A 102 14.78 9.11 -16.67
N TYR A 103 13.47 8.87 -16.67
CA TYR A 103 12.48 9.81 -17.17
C TYR A 103 11.57 10.31 -16.05
N THR A 104 10.85 11.41 -16.28
CA THR A 104 9.97 12.02 -15.28
C THR A 104 8.83 11.12 -14.81
N GLU A 105 8.40 10.15 -15.63
CA GLU A 105 7.30 9.24 -15.30
C GLU A 105 7.80 7.91 -14.69
N GLY A 106 9.10 7.81 -14.42
CA GLY A 106 9.82 6.57 -14.13
C GLY A 106 10.98 6.46 -15.10
#